data_AF-A0A4R3KZE4-F1
#
_entry.id   AF-A0A4R3KZE4-F1
#
_cell.length_a   1.000
_cell.length_b   1.000
_cell.length_c   1.000
_cell.angle_alpha   90.00
_cell.angle_beta   90.00
_cell.angle_gamma   90.00
#
_symmetry.space_group_name_H-M   'P 1'
#
loop_
_entity.id
_entity.type
_entity.pdbx_description
1 polymer ?
#
loop_
_entity_poly.entity_id
_entity_poly.type
_entity_poly.pdbx_seq_one_letter_code
_entity_poly.pdbx_strand_id
1 'polypeptide(L)' 'MNKIKFNPYYNLTNEQLIDFTIEEMDRLKILSMEEDTSEYQKGVYIVNQLIIEVKRRNISLNRQRLSRRILL' A
#
# COMPACT_ATOMS: atom_id res chain seq x y z
N MET A 1 17.48 -14.07 -18.20
CA MET A 1 17.51 -13.62 -16.79
C MET A 1 16.08 -13.34 -16.34
N ASN A 2 15.45 -14.27 -15.62
CA ASN A 2 14.20 -13.96 -14.91
C ASN A 2 14.58 -13.02 -13.76
N LYS A 3 14.43 -11.70 -13.97
CA LYS A 3 14.54 -10.72 -12.89
C LYS A 3 13.34 -10.97 -11.98
N ILE A 4 13.50 -11.85 -11.00
CA ILE A 4 12.59 -11.95 -9.87
C ILE A 4 12.67 -10.57 -9.21
N LYS A 5 11.72 -9.68 -9.53
CA LYS A 5 11.61 -8.39 -8.88
C LYS A 5 11.32 -8.70 -7.43
N PHE A 6 12.34 -8.59 -6.58
CA PHE A 6 12.18 -8.72 -5.15
C PHE A 6 11.24 -7.60 -4.73
N ASN A 7 10.04 -7.97 -4.29
CA ASN A 7 9.12 -6.99 -3.75
C ASN A 7 9.78 -6.43 -2.48
N PRO A 8 10.08 -5.12 -2.40
CA PRO A 8 10.78 -4.55 -1.24
C PRO A 8 10.02 -4.76 0.07
N TYR A 9 8.71 -5.05 -0.02
CA TYR A 9 7.82 -5.30 1.12
C TYR A 9 7.77 -6.78 1.55
N TYR A 10 8.58 -7.66 0.94
CA TYR A 10 8.66 -9.08 1.30
C TYR A 10 9.01 -9.30 2.78
N ASN A 11 9.81 -8.42 3.38
CA ASN A 11 10.26 -8.57 4.77
C ASN A 11 9.29 -8.00 5.81
N LEU A 12 8.22 -7.32 5.40
CA LEU A 12 7.22 -6.81 6.34
C LEU A 12 6.48 -7.97 7.00
N THR A 13 6.12 -7.84 8.28
CA THR A 13 5.10 -8.70 8.89
C THR A 13 3.73 -8.43 8.25
N ASN A 14 2.76 -9.34 8.44
CA ASN A 14 1.43 -9.14 7.90
C ASN A 14 0.76 -7.88 8.45
N GLU A 15 0.97 -7.55 9.72
CA GLU A 15 0.42 -6.34 10.34
C GLU A 15 1.05 -5.08 9.76
N GLN A 16 2.39 -5.03 9.69
CA GLN A 16 3.10 -3.91 9.07
C GLN A 16 2.69 -3.74 7.61
N LEU A 17 2.57 -4.83 6.85
CA LEU A 17 2.15 -4.77 5.47
C LEU A 17 0.75 -4.16 5.32
N ILE A 18 -0.21 -4.55 6.17
CA ILE A 18 -1.56 -3.94 6.19
C ILE A 18 -1.45 -2.45 6.51
N ASP A 19 -0.74 -2.11 7.58
CA ASP A 19 -0.63 -0.74 8.09
C ASP A 19 0.00 0.21 7.05
N PHE A 20 1.11 -0.21 6.42
CA PHE A 20 1.77 0.53 5.35
C PHE A 20 0.90 0.61 4.09
N THR A 21 0.21 -0.47 3.71
CA THR A 21 -0.69 -0.45 2.55
C THR A 21 -1.78 0.60 2.73
N ILE A 22 -2.39 0.68 3.91
CA ILE A 22 -3.44 1.64 4.21
C ILE A 22 -2.88 3.07 4.18
N GLU A 23 -1.76 3.32 4.85
CA GLU A 23 -1.13 4.65 4.91
C GLU A 23 -0.77 5.19 3.51
N GLU A 24 -0.16 4.36 2.67
CA GLU A 24 0.21 4.77 1.31
C GLU A 24 -1.04 4.96 0.42
N MET A 25 -2.13 4.22 0.65
CA MET A 25 -3.40 4.48 -0.04
C MET A 25 -4.02 5.82 0.37
N ASP A 26 -3.98 6.17 1.66
CA ASP A 26 -4.47 7.46 2.15
C ASP A 26 -3.63 8.62 1.61
N ARG A 27 -2.30 8.47 1.61
CA ARG A 27 -1.38 9.43 0.99
C ARG A 27 -1.66 9.59 -0.51
N LEU A 28 -1.86 8.50 -1.23
CA LEU A 28 -2.16 8.54 -2.66
C LEU A 28 -3.49 9.27 -2.94
N LYS A 29 -4.47 9.13 -2.05
CA LYS A 29 -5.73 9.88 -2.14
C LYS A 29 -5.51 11.39 -1.98
N ILE A 30 -4.66 11.82 -1.05
CA ILE A 30 -4.28 13.24 -0.89
C ILE A 30 -3.57 13.73 -2.15
N LEU A 31 -2.57 12.98 -2.62
CA LEU A 31 -1.83 13.30 -3.86
C LEU A 31 -2.71 13.30 -5.11
N SER A 32 -3.87 12.64 -5.10
CA SER A 32 -4.81 12.70 -6.23
C SER A 32 -5.57 14.04 -6.29
N MET A 33 -5.63 14.77 -5.18
CA MET A 33 -6.31 16.05 -5.06
C MET A 33 -5.38 17.23 -5.30
N GLU A 34 -4.08 17.05 -5.01
CA GLU A 34 -3.03 18.01 -5.31
C GLU A 34 -2.53 17.70 -6.74
N GLU A 35 -2.50 18.66 -7.67
CA GLU A 35 -2.14 18.43 -9.09
C GLU A 35 -0.67 17.98 -9.33
N ASP A 36 0.02 17.46 -8.31
CA ASP A 36 1.36 16.87 -8.37
C ASP A 36 1.31 15.46 -8.97
N THR A 37 1.29 15.43 -10.30
CA THR A 37 1.26 14.20 -11.09
C THR A 37 2.50 13.32 -10.91
N SER A 38 3.65 13.87 -10.49
CA SER A 38 4.90 13.10 -10.36
C SER A 38 4.89 12.27 -9.07
N GLU A 39 4.60 12.91 -7.94
CA GLU A 39 4.49 12.21 -6.67
C GLU A 39 3.31 11.23 -6.67
N TYR A 40 2.20 11.60 -7.33
CA TYR A 40 1.08 10.69 -7.53
C TYR A 40 1.51 9.40 -8.27
N GLN A 41 2.24 9.50 -9.38
CA GLN A 41 2.70 8.31 -10.12
C GLN A 41 3.63 7.41 -9.29
N LYS A 42 4.53 8.01 -8.49
CA LYS A 42 5.37 7.25 -7.55
C LYS A 42 4.52 6.53 -6.50
N GLY A 43 3.54 7.22 -5.93
CA GLY A 43 2.60 6.64 -4.97
C GLY A 43 1.79 5.48 -5.57
N VAL A 44 1.30 5.61 -6.81
CA VAL A 44 0.61 4.51 -7.52
C VAL A 44 1.52 3.28 -7.62
N TYR A 45 2.79 3.46 -7.97
CA TYR A 45 3.74 2.36 -8.07
C TYR A 45 3.93 1.65 -6.72
N ILE A 46 4.11 2.41 -5.64
CA ILE A 46 4.28 1.91 -4.27
C ILE A 46 3.04 1.11 -3.83
N VAL A 47 1.85 1.72 -3.93
CA VAL A 47 0.58 1.07 -3.56
C VAL A 47 0.36 -0.22 -4.35
N ASN A 48 0.70 -0.24 -5.64
CA ASN A 48 0.59 -1.45 -6.45
C ASN A 48 1.51 -2.58 -5.95
N GLN A 49 2.75 -2.28 -5.57
CA GLN A 49 3.66 -3.29 -5.00
C GLN A 49 3.15 -3.84 -3.66
N LEU A 50 2.58 -2.98 -2.82
CA LEU A 50 1.97 -3.36 -1.55
C LEU A 50 0.74 -4.26 -1.75
N ILE A 51 -0.17 -3.90 -2.67
CA ILE A 51 -1.36 -4.70 -3.01
C ILE A 51 -0.97 -6.07 -3.57
N ILE A 52 0.05 -6.15 -4.43
CA ILE A 52 0.56 -7.42 -4.95
C ILE A 52 1.00 -8.32 -3.79
N GLU A 53 1.73 -7.76 -2.82
CA GLU A 53 2.23 -8.52 -1.67
C GLU A 53 1.10 -8.98 -0.75
N VAL A 54 0.12 -8.11 -0.47
CA VAL A 54 -1.08 -8.43 0.31
C VAL A 54 -1.84 -9.60 -0.32
N LYS A 55 -2.07 -9.54 -1.64
CA LYS A 55 -2.74 -10.61 -2.39
C LYS A 55 -1.92 -11.89 -2.40
N ARG A 56 -0.61 -11.80 -2.59
CA ARG A 56 0.32 -12.95 -2.59
C ARG A 56 0.28 -13.73 -1.28
N ARG A 57 0.10 -13.03 -0.15
CA ARG A 57 0.00 -13.61 1.19
C ARG A 57 -1.42 -13.98 1.61
N ASN A 58 -2.41 -13.75 0.75
CA ASN A 58 -3.83 -13.96 1.04
C ASN A 58 -4.31 -13.20 2.30
N ILE A 59 -3.80 -11.98 2.50
CA ILE A 59 -4.17 -11.12 3.64
C ILE A 59 -5.42 -10.33 3.28
N SER A 60 -6.41 -10.33 4.17
CA SER A 60 -7.58 -9.46 4.04
C SER A 60 -7.28 -8.06 4.56
N LEU A 61 -7.44 -7.06 3.71
CA LEU A 61 -7.51 -5.65 4.12
C LEU A 61 -8.91 -5.39 4.71
N ASN A 62 -9.19 -5.96 5.89
CA ASN A 62 -10.50 -5.83 6.50
C ASN A 62 -10.78 -4.35 6.84
N ARG A 63 -11.87 -3.82 6.29
CA ARG A 63 -12.39 -2.46 6.54
C ARG A 63 -12.56 -2.12 8.02
N GLN A 64 -12.71 -3.11 8.90
CA GLN A 64 -12.78 -2.88 10.34
C GLN A 64 -11.49 -2.32 10.96
N ARG A 65 -10.30 -2.62 10.39
CA ARG A 65 -9.04 -1.95 10.81
C ARG A 65 -8.96 -0.53 10.25
N LEU A 66 -9.44 -0.32 9.03
CA LEU A 66 -9.57 1.01 8.41
C LEU A 66 -10.49 1.93 9.23
N SER A 67 -11.66 1.44 9.66
CA SER A 67 -12.60 2.25 10.45
C SER A 67 -12.05 2.63 11.83
N ARG A 68 -11.18 1.82 12.44
CA ARG A 68 -10.50 2.18 13.70
C ARG A 68 -9.51 3.34 13.55
N ARG A 69 -8.87 3.51 12.39
CA ARG A 69 -7.96 4.64 12.13
C ARG A 69 -8.69 5.96 11.86
N ILE A 70 -9.93 5.89 11.36
CA ILE A 70 -10.76 7.10 11.10
C ILE A 70 -11.47 7.57 12.38
N LEU A 71 -11.66 6.70 13.36
CA LEU A 71 -12.39 6.97 14.61
C LEU A 71 -11.49 7.32 15.82
N LEU A 72 -10.18 7.45 15.62
CA LEU A 72 -9.20 7.95 16.60
C LEU A 72 -8.56 9.23 16.07
#